data_AF-A0A9W3CHZ8-F1
#
_entry.id   AF-A0A9W3CHZ8-F1
#
_cell.length_a   1.000
_cell.length_b   1.000
_cell.length_c   1.000
_cell.angle_alpha   90.00
_cell.angle_beta   90.00
_cell.angle_gamma   90.00
#
_symmetry.space_group_name_H-M   'P 1'
#
loop_
_entity.id
_entity.type
_entity.pdbx_description
1 polymer ?
#
loop_
_entity_poly.entity_id
_entity_poly.type
_entity_poly.pdbx_seq_one_letter_code
_entity_poly.pdbx_strand_id
1 'polypeptide(L)'
;MALLCFSSSSFDFRVFILLSFFFFLCNGSSYSPSSPSSSLFNTHHHRHHIANHNYKDALTKSILFFEGQRSGKLPPNQRMTWRRNSGLSDGSALHVDLVGGYYDAGDNIKFGFPMAFTTTMLSWSVIEFGGLMKSELPNAKAAIRWATDYLLKATARPDTIYVQVGDANKDHSCWERPEDMDTQRSVFKVDKNTPGSDVAAETAAALASAAIVFKKSDPSYSRTLLKRAIRVFAFADKYRGTYSAGLKPEVCPFYCSYSGYQDELLWGAAWLQKATKNVKYLNYIKMNGQVLGAAEYDNTFGWDNKHAGARILLTKAFLVQKMKTLSEYKGHADNFICSVIPGAPFSSSQYTPGGLLFKMSDANMQYVTSTSFLLLTYAKYLTSARTVVHCGGSVYTPGRLRSIAKKQVDYLLGDNPLRMSYMVGYGPKFPRRIHHRGSSLPCVASHPSKIQCHEGFSILNSQSPNPNILVGAVVGGPDQHDRFPDERTDYEQSEPATYINAPLVGALAYFAHSYGQL
;
A
#
# COMPACT_ATOMS: atom_id res chain seq x y z
N MET A 1 2.54 14.97 -24.79
CA MET A 1 1.28 15.73 -24.92
C MET A 1 1.10 16.46 -23.59
N ALA A 2 1.20 17.79 -23.60
CA ALA A 2 1.44 18.62 -22.42
C ALA A 2 0.17 18.81 -21.56
N LEU A 3 0.28 18.61 -20.25
CA LEU A 3 -0.71 19.01 -19.26
C LEU A 3 -0.60 20.52 -19.00
N LEU A 4 -1.71 21.24 -19.19
CA LEU A 4 -1.91 22.58 -18.67
C LEU A 4 -2.62 22.49 -17.31
N CYS A 5 -1.89 22.79 -16.25
CA CYS A 5 -2.44 23.18 -14.96
C CYS A 5 -3.14 24.55 -15.09
N PHE A 6 -4.33 24.69 -14.52
CA PHE A 6 -4.84 25.97 -14.05
C PHE A 6 -5.21 25.87 -12.58
N SER A 7 -4.65 26.79 -11.79
CA SER A 7 -5.06 27.13 -10.43
C SER A 7 -5.76 28.48 -10.45
N SER A 8 -6.83 28.65 -9.66
CA SER A 8 -7.28 29.90 -9.02
C SER A 8 -8.69 29.65 -8.45
N SER A 9 -8.85 29.48 -7.14
CA SER A 9 -9.06 30.51 -6.11
C SER A 9 -10.52 30.94 -5.91
N SER A 10 -10.97 30.76 -4.66
CA SER A 10 -12.02 31.41 -3.88
C SER A 10 -12.88 32.51 -4.54
N PHE A 11 -14.21 32.43 -4.37
CA PHE A 11 -15.07 33.62 -4.22
C PHE A 11 -16.36 33.33 -3.46
N ASP A 12 -16.78 34.36 -2.72
CA ASP A 12 -17.76 34.44 -1.66
C ASP A 12 -19.25 34.31 -2.04
N PHE A 13 -20.01 34.00 -1.00
CA PHE A 13 -21.44 34.23 -0.76
C PHE A 13 -22.12 35.32 -1.61
N ARG A 14 -23.30 34.99 -2.15
CA ARG A 14 -24.47 35.91 -2.15
C ARG A 14 -25.79 35.15 -2.28
N VAL A 15 -26.68 35.51 -1.36
CA VAL A 15 -28.06 35.08 -1.15
C VAL A 15 -28.97 35.59 -2.27
N PHE A 16 -29.94 34.80 -2.73
CA PHE A 16 -31.23 35.31 -3.17
C PHE A 16 -32.37 34.39 -2.72
N ILE A 17 -33.24 34.98 -1.90
CA ILE A 17 -34.51 34.48 -1.40
C ILE A 17 -35.58 34.79 -2.45
N LEU A 18 -36.50 33.86 -2.71
CA LEU A 18 -37.87 34.20 -3.13
C LEU A 18 -38.87 33.22 -2.52
N LEU A 19 -39.68 33.79 -1.63
CA LEU A 19 -40.83 33.24 -0.93
C LEU A 19 -42.07 33.24 -1.82
N SER A 20 -42.96 32.26 -1.62
CA SER A 20 -44.39 32.45 -1.23
C SER A 20 -45.12 31.08 -1.32
N PHE A 21 -45.49 30.47 -0.19
CA PHE A 21 -46.73 30.65 0.60
C PHE A 21 -48.01 30.15 -0.08
N PHE A 22 -48.63 29.09 0.46
CA PHE A 22 -49.92 29.18 1.17
C PHE A 22 -50.26 27.88 1.95
N PHE A 23 -50.65 28.08 3.23
CA PHE A 23 -51.27 27.14 4.19
C PHE A 23 -52.74 26.84 3.78
N PHE A 24 -53.46 25.79 4.24
CA PHE A 24 -54.04 25.67 5.59
C PHE A 24 -54.70 24.27 5.83
N LEU A 25 -54.38 23.69 7.00
CA LEU A 25 -55.19 22.96 8.02
C LEU A 25 -56.07 21.71 7.76
N CYS A 26 -55.64 20.65 8.47
CA CYS A 26 -56.29 19.87 9.55
C CYS A 26 -57.43 18.83 9.35
N ASN A 27 -57.11 17.67 9.95
CA ASN A 27 -57.88 16.74 10.79
C ASN A 27 -58.76 15.65 10.15
N GLY A 28 -58.50 14.41 10.60
CA GLY A 28 -59.45 13.29 10.46
C GLY A 28 -58.87 11.92 10.78
N SER A 29 -58.75 11.61 12.08
CA SER A 29 -59.03 10.35 12.77
C SER A 29 -58.63 8.97 12.22
N SER A 30 -58.00 8.22 13.14
CA SER A 30 -57.66 6.80 13.23
C SER A 30 -58.78 5.78 13.01
N TYR A 31 -58.46 4.64 12.37
CA TYR A 31 -59.08 3.31 12.60
C TYR A 31 -58.07 2.18 12.27
N SER A 32 -58.00 1.17 13.15
CA SER A 32 -57.29 -0.12 12.99
C SER A 32 -58.32 -1.27 12.77
N PRO A 33 -57.94 -2.56 12.75
CA PRO A 33 -57.35 -3.34 11.66
C PRO A 33 -58.21 -4.58 11.26
N SER A 34 -57.94 -5.24 10.13
CA SER A 34 -58.38 -6.63 9.90
C SER A 34 -57.52 -7.37 8.85
N SER A 35 -56.88 -8.45 9.30
CA SER A 35 -56.30 -9.54 8.50
C SER A 35 -57.44 -10.34 7.81
N PRO A 36 -57.24 -11.15 6.73
CA PRO A 36 -56.33 -12.30 6.76
C PRO A 36 -55.71 -12.75 5.42
N SER A 37 -54.69 -13.61 5.52
CA SER A 37 -54.58 -14.92 4.84
C SER A 37 -53.17 -15.23 4.33
N SER A 38 -52.68 -16.35 4.83
CA SER A 38 -51.42 -17.01 4.56
C SER A 38 -51.40 -17.65 3.18
N SER A 39 -50.36 -17.38 2.39
CA SER A 39 -49.92 -18.27 1.32
C SER A 39 -48.46 -18.67 1.57
N LEU A 40 -48.26 -19.98 1.77
CA LEU A 40 -46.96 -20.63 1.87
C LEU A 40 -46.29 -20.64 0.49
N PHE A 41 -45.33 -19.75 0.27
CA PHE A 41 -44.35 -19.92 -0.81
C PHE A 41 -43.08 -20.53 -0.25
N ASN A 42 -42.91 -21.80 -0.56
CA ASN A 42 -41.73 -22.61 -0.28
C ASN A 42 -40.60 -22.12 -1.20
N THR A 43 -39.80 -21.15 -0.75
CA THR A 43 -38.61 -20.73 -1.49
C THR A 43 -37.47 -21.69 -1.19
N HIS A 44 -37.16 -22.54 -2.17
CA HIS A 44 -35.90 -23.27 -2.21
C HIS A 44 -34.74 -22.27 -2.13
N HIS A 45 -34.16 -22.13 -0.93
CA HIS A 45 -32.87 -21.49 -0.76
C HIS A 45 -31.81 -22.36 -1.44
N HIS A 46 -31.53 -22.07 -2.71
CA HIS A 46 -30.25 -22.42 -3.30
C HIS A 46 -29.17 -21.68 -2.50
N ARG A 47 -28.58 -22.39 -1.53
CA ARG A 47 -27.25 -22.04 -1.01
C ARG A 47 -26.30 -22.09 -2.20
N HIS A 48 -26.09 -20.94 -2.84
CA HIS A 48 -24.92 -20.74 -3.68
C HIS A 48 -23.71 -20.99 -2.80
N HIS A 49 -23.05 -22.14 -2.99
CA HIS A 49 -21.67 -22.33 -2.55
C HIS A 49 -20.86 -21.24 -3.26
N ILE A 50 -20.58 -20.13 -2.57
CA ILE A 50 -19.52 -19.21 -2.98
C ILE A 50 -18.25 -20.07 -2.99
N ALA A 51 -17.68 -20.27 -4.18
CA ALA A 51 -16.42 -20.99 -4.30
C ALA A 51 -15.38 -20.23 -3.45
N ASN A 52 -14.87 -20.87 -2.40
CA ASN A 52 -13.87 -20.24 -1.55
C ASN A 52 -12.61 -19.94 -2.39
N HIS A 53 -12.16 -18.68 -2.35
CA HIS A 53 -10.92 -18.25 -3.00
C HIS A 53 -9.72 -19.09 -2.54
N ASN A 54 -8.84 -19.45 -3.49
CA ASN A 54 -7.59 -20.12 -3.18
C ASN A 54 -6.53 -19.12 -2.74
N TYR A 55 -6.59 -18.71 -1.47
CA TYR A 55 -5.65 -17.73 -0.92
C TYR A 55 -4.18 -18.19 -0.92
N LYS A 56 -3.90 -19.50 -0.95
CA LYS A 56 -2.52 -20.01 -1.06
C LYS A 56 -1.93 -19.70 -2.43
N ASP A 57 -2.73 -19.89 -3.48
CA ASP A 57 -2.36 -19.54 -4.84
C ASP A 57 -2.20 -18.02 -4.99
N ALA A 58 -3.18 -17.24 -4.50
CA ALA A 58 -3.09 -15.78 -4.48
C ALA A 58 -1.85 -15.27 -3.72
N LEU A 59 -1.50 -15.87 -2.57
CA LEU A 59 -0.30 -15.52 -1.80
C LEU A 59 0.97 -15.73 -2.62
N THR A 60 1.10 -16.90 -3.25
CA THR A 60 2.25 -17.27 -4.09
C THR A 60 2.42 -16.26 -5.22
N LYS A 61 1.31 -15.93 -5.90
CA LYS A 61 1.30 -14.94 -6.99
C LYS A 61 1.64 -13.53 -6.50
N SER A 62 1.03 -13.08 -5.41
CA SER A 62 1.29 -11.76 -4.83
C SER A 62 2.76 -11.54 -4.46
N ILE A 63 3.46 -12.59 -4.01
CA ILE A 63 4.91 -12.55 -3.74
C ILE A 63 5.72 -12.61 -5.05
N LEU A 64 5.30 -13.41 -6.03
CA LEU A 64 5.98 -13.53 -7.33
C LEU A 64 6.01 -12.19 -8.09
N PHE A 65 4.97 -11.36 -7.95
CA PHE A 65 4.91 -10.01 -8.54
C PHE A 65 6.18 -9.18 -8.31
N PHE A 66 6.75 -9.22 -7.10
CA PHE A 66 7.95 -8.45 -6.78
C PHE A 66 9.16 -8.83 -7.65
N GLU A 67 9.23 -10.07 -8.15
CA GLU A 67 10.28 -10.45 -9.11
C GLU A 67 10.12 -9.74 -10.45
N GLY A 68 8.89 -9.45 -10.86
CA GLY A 68 8.57 -8.65 -12.03
C GLY A 68 8.96 -7.18 -11.91
N GLN A 69 9.11 -6.67 -10.68
CA GLN A 69 9.51 -5.28 -10.40
C GLN A 69 11.02 -5.08 -10.21
N ARG A 70 11.84 -6.14 -10.15
CA ARG A 70 13.27 -6.02 -9.81
C ARG A 70 14.04 -5.17 -10.82
N SER A 71 14.79 -4.17 -10.37
CA SER A 71 15.81 -3.47 -11.17
C SER A 71 17.20 -4.02 -10.84
N GLY A 72 18.17 -3.92 -11.74
CA GLY A 72 19.54 -4.36 -11.52
C GLY A 72 19.87 -5.73 -12.12
N LYS A 73 20.94 -6.35 -11.61
CA LYS A 73 21.36 -7.70 -12.03
C LYS A 73 20.50 -8.76 -11.35
N LEU A 74 19.65 -9.43 -12.12
CA LEU A 74 18.73 -10.44 -11.61
C LEU A 74 19.47 -11.70 -11.13
N PRO A 75 18.97 -12.37 -10.07
CA PRO A 75 19.59 -13.59 -9.59
C PRO A 75 19.27 -14.77 -10.52
N PRO A 76 20.12 -15.82 -10.56
CA PRO A 76 19.93 -16.96 -11.46
C PRO A 76 18.66 -17.77 -11.15
N ASN A 77 18.11 -17.67 -9.93
CA ASN A 77 16.87 -18.31 -9.52
C ASN A 77 15.62 -17.43 -9.71
N GLN A 78 15.69 -16.37 -10.52
CA GLN A 78 14.55 -15.55 -10.92
C GLN A 78 13.48 -16.42 -11.60
N ARG A 79 12.25 -16.40 -11.08
CA ARG A 79 11.09 -17.15 -11.57
C ARG A 79 10.31 -16.40 -12.65
N MET A 80 10.32 -15.06 -12.61
CA MET A 80 9.72 -14.23 -13.67
C MET A 80 10.65 -14.20 -14.90
N THR A 81 10.55 -15.21 -15.75
CA THR A 81 11.54 -15.53 -16.80
C THR A 81 11.57 -14.56 -17.99
N TRP A 82 10.56 -13.71 -18.15
CA TRP A 82 10.53 -12.67 -19.20
C TRP A 82 11.34 -11.41 -18.81
N ARG A 83 11.71 -11.25 -17.53
CA ARG A 83 12.61 -10.16 -17.08
C ARG A 83 14.08 -10.49 -17.32
N ARG A 84 14.90 -9.46 -17.58
CA ARG A 84 16.38 -9.55 -17.63
C ARG A 84 17.00 -8.39 -16.85
N ASN A 85 18.33 -8.34 -16.85
CA ASN A 85 19.11 -7.31 -16.19
C ASN A 85 18.76 -5.93 -16.76
N SER A 86 18.62 -4.94 -15.90
CA SER A 86 18.33 -3.55 -16.27
C SER A 86 18.97 -2.58 -15.27
N GLY A 87 19.15 -1.31 -15.63
CA GLY A 87 19.58 -0.27 -14.67
C GLY A 87 20.97 -0.51 -14.08
N LEU A 88 21.86 -1.10 -14.88
CA LEU A 88 23.19 -1.54 -14.43
C LEU A 88 24.18 -0.39 -14.20
N SER A 89 23.83 0.82 -14.62
CA SER A 89 24.62 2.04 -14.44
C SER A 89 24.05 2.97 -13.36
N ASP A 90 22.99 2.57 -12.64
CA ASP A 90 22.34 3.37 -11.60
C ASP A 90 23.36 3.84 -10.55
N GLY A 91 23.52 5.16 -10.41
CA GLY A 91 24.46 5.76 -9.45
C GLY A 91 25.87 6.06 -9.98
N SER A 92 26.24 5.51 -11.14
CA SER A 92 27.62 5.60 -11.68
C SER A 92 28.09 7.05 -11.88
N ALA A 93 27.23 7.94 -12.37
CA ALA A 93 27.52 9.36 -12.57
C ALA A 93 27.88 10.12 -11.28
N LEU A 94 27.50 9.59 -10.11
CA LEU A 94 27.85 10.14 -8.79
C LEU A 94 28.89 9.29 -8.04
N HIS A 95 29.55 8.36 -8.74
CA HIS A 95 30.50 7.41 -8.15
C HIS A 95 29.91 6.66 -6.94
N VAL A 96 28.68 6.17 -7.09
CA VAL A 96 28.02 5.27 -6.14
C VAL A 96 27.38 4.09 -6.86
N ASP A 97 27.26 2.96 -6.17
CA ASP A 97 26.46 1.84 -6.66
C ASP A 97 25.03 1.99 -6.13
N LEU A 98 24.08 2.27 -7.03
CA LEU A 98 22.65 2.26 -6.73
C LEU A 98 21.92 1.20 -7.57
N VAL A 99 22.61 0.20 -8.12
CA VAL A 99 22.00 -0.92 -8.87
C VAL A 99 21.19 -1.79 -7.91
N GLY A 100 20.01 -2.25 -8.33
CA GLY A 100 19.09 -3.04 -7.50
C GLY A 100 17.78 -2.31 -7.21
N GLY A 101 17.02 -2.85 -6.24
CA GLY A 101 15.76 -2.26 -5.80
C GLY A 101 14.60 -2.62 -6.73
N TYR A 102 13.45 -1.98 -6.51
CA TYR A 102 12.26 -2.19 -7.32
C TYR A 102 11.96 -0.97 -8.20
N TYR A 103 11.52 -1.23 -9.43
CA TYR A 103 10.71 -0.25 -10.14
C TYR A 103 9.37 -0.10 -9.42
N ASP A 104 8.89 1.13 -9.34
CA ASP A 104 7.81 1.49 -8.44
C ASP A 104 6.45 0.91 -8.87
N ALA A 105 6.11 1.11 -10.15
CA ALA A 105 4.80 0.79 -10.71
C ALA A 105 4.92 0.20 -12.13
N GLY A 106 4.25 0.78 -13.12
CA GLY A 106 4.36 0.45 -14.54
C GLY A 106 5.55 1.09 -15.26
N ASP A 107 6.32 1.91 -14.54
CA ASP A 107 7.46 2.70 -15.00
C ASP A 107 8.82 2.08 -14.68
N ASN A 108 9.90 2.76 -15.08
CA ASN A 108 11.26 2.33 -14.76
C ASN A 108 11.93 3.25 -13.73
N ILE A 109 11.15 3.97 -12.91
CA ILE A 109 11.67 4.83 -11.85
C ILE A 109 11.79 4.06 -10.55
N LYS A 110 12.82 4.41 -9.77
CA LYS A 110 13.00 3.93 -8.40
C LYS A 110 12.68 5.05 -7.43
N PHE A 111 11.42 5.19 -7.07
CA PHE A 111 10.99 6.11 -6.02
C PHE A 111 11.27 5.50 -4.63
N GLY A 112 12.16 6.11 -3.87
CA GLY A 112 12.63 5.59 -2.58
C GLY A 112 11.56 5.62 -1.50
N PHE A 113 10.66 6.60 -1.53
CA PHE A 113 9.63 6.77 -0.51
C PHE A 113 8.58 5.64 -0.53
N PRO A 114 7.86 5.37 -1.65
CA PRO A 114 6.97 4.22 -1.75
C PRO A 114 7.72 2.88 -1.65
N MET A 115 8.96 2.77 -2.14
CA MET A 115 9.76 1.54 -2.00
C MET A 115 10.08 1.21 -0.54
N ALA A 116 10.39 2.22 0.27
CA ALA A 116 10.60 2.05 1.70
C ALA A 116 9.30 1.60 2.38
N PHE A 117 8.16 2.22 2.06
CA PHE A 117 6.85 1.79 2.57
C PHE A 117 6.51 0.35 2.19
N THR A 118 6.69 -0.04 0.92
CA THR A 118 6.58 -1.41 0.42
C THR A 118 7.41 -2.38 1.28
N THR A 119 8.65 -2.01 1.58
CA THR A 119 9.58 -2.82 2.36
C THR A 119 9.12 -2.99 3.81
N THR A 120 8.61 -1.92 4.41
CA THR A 120 8.04 -1.95 5.76
C THR A 120 6.81 -2.84 5.80
N MET A 121 5.90 -2.73 4.83
CA MET A 121 4.68 -3.54 4.77
C MET A 121 4.92 -5.01 4.49
N LEU A 122 5.87 -5.36 3.62
CA LEU A 122 6.31 -6.75 3.45
C LEU A 122 6.92 -7.31 4.74
N SER A 123 7.76 -6.52 5.40
CA SER A 123 8.38 -6.91 6.67
C SER A 123 7.33 -7.08 7.76
N TRP A 124 6.36 -6.18 7.86
CA TRP A 124 5.26 -6.28 8.82
C TRP A 124 4.39 -7.51 8.55
N SER A 125 4.09 -7.79 7.28
CA SER A 125 3.39 -9.01 6.84
C SER A 125 4.09 -10.28 7.32
N VAL A 126 5.41 -10.37 7.16
CA VAL A 126 6.20 -11.52 7.65
C VAL A 126 6.26 -11.55 9.18
N ILE A 127 6.34 -10.40 9.87
CA ILE A 127 6.37 -10.33 11.33
C ILE A 127 5.06 -10.83 11.95
N GLU A 128 3.90 -10.44 11.38
CA GLU A 128 2.60 -10.81 11.95
C GLU A 128 2.12 -12.19 11.49
N PHE A 129 2.38 -12.54 10.24
CA PHE A 129 1.77 -13.72 9.59
C PHE A 129 2.79 -14.65 8.91
N GLY A 130 4.09 -14.41 9.03
CA GLY A 130 5.13 -15.23 8.39
C GLY A 130 5.11 -16.71 8.79
N GLY A 131 4.69 -17.02 10.02
CA GLY A 131 4.48 -18.41 10.47
C GLY A 131 3.38 -19.15 9.70
N LEU A 132 2.50 -18.41 9.01
CA LEU A 132 1.38 -18.95 8.22
C LEU A 132 1.75 -19.12 6.73
N MET A 133 2.86 -18.54 6.27
CA MET A 133 3.28 -18.52 4.87
C MET A 133 3.85 -19.86 4.37
N LYS A 134 4.19 -20.80 5.26
CA LYS A 134 4.76 -22.12 4.93
C LYS A 134 5.93 -22.01 3.91
N SER A 135 5.79 -22.63 2.74
CA SER A 135 6.79 -22.65 1.66
C SER A 135 7.06 -21.28 1.03
N GLU A 136 6.16 -20.31 1.21
CA GLU A 136 6.32 -18.97 0.65
C GLU A 136 7.12 -18.02 1.56
N LEU A 137 7.40 -18.40 2.82
CA LEU A 137 8.18 -17.57 3.73
C LEU A 137 9.58 -17.22 3.17
N PRO A 138 10.35 -18.15 2.57
CA PRO A 138 11.61 -17.83 1.91
C PRO A 138 11.46 -16.82 0.76
N ASN A 139 10.41 -16.94 -0.05
CA ASN A 139 10.15 -16.03 -1.17
C ASN A 139 9.79 -14.62 -0.67
N ALA A 140 8.96 -14.52 0.37
CA ALA A 140 8.65 -13.24 1.01
C ALA A 140 9.90 -12.59 1.62
N LYS A 141 10.77 -13.37 2.27
CA LYS A 141 12.07 -12.89 2.76
C LYS A 141 13.00 -12.46 1.63
N ALA A 142 13.03 -13.16 0.51
CA ALA A 142 13.82 -12.78 -0.66
C ALA A 142 13.33 -11.44 -1.24
N ALA A 143 12.01 -11.20 -1.26
CA ALA A 143 11.44 -9.92 -1.68
C ALA A 143 11.86 -8.77 -0.75
N ILE A 144 11.85 -8.97 0.57
CA ILE A 144 12.32 -7.98 1.56
C ILE A 144 13.82 -7.73 1.41
N ARG A 145 14.63 -8.79 1.27
CA ARG A 145 16.08 -8.67 1.10
C ARG A 145 16.44 -7.84 -0.13
N TRP A 146 15.76 -8.07 -1.25
CA TRP A 146 16.03 -7.35 -2.49
C TRP A 146 15.88 -5.82 -2.33
N ALA A 147 14.81 -5.37 -1.66
CA ALA A 147 14.64 -3.94 -1.38
C ALA A 147 15.64 -3.43 -0.35
N THR A 148 15.87 -4.18 0.73
CA THR A 148 16.77 -3.73 1.80
C THR A 148 18.24 -3.68 1.38
N ASP A 149 18.69 -4.55 0.46
CA ASP A 149 20.01 -4.44 -0.15
C ASP A 149 20.17 -3.11 -0.91
N TYR A 150 19.14 -2.67 -1.63
CA TYR A 150 19.13 -1.36 -2.27
C TYR A 150 19.06 -0.21 -1.25
N LEU A 151 18.19 -0.28 -0.23
CA LEU A 151 18.10 0.76 0.79
C LEU A 151 19.41 0.92 1.59
N LEU A 152 20.17 -0.16 1.79
CA LEU A 152 21.52 -0.12 2.37
C LEU A 152 22.53 0.59 1.45
N LYS A 153 22.40 0.47 0.12
CA LYS A 153 23.21 1.27 -0.82
C LYS A 153 22.80 2.74 -0.80
N ALA A 154 21.49 3.01 -0.89
CA ALA A 154 20.90 4.34 -0.90
C ALA A 154 21.22 5.17 0.34
N THR A 155 21.54 4.54 1.47
CA THR A 155 21.85 5.22 2.74
C THR A 155 23.32 5.06 3.15
N ALA A 156 24.20 4.61 2.25
CA ALA A 156 25.59 4.25 2.58
C ALA A 156 26.39 5.46 3.08
N ARG A 157 26.27 6.60 2.39
CA ARG A 157 27.02 7.83 2.69
C ARG A 157 26.45 8.55 3.92
N PRO A 158 27.29 8.95 4.90
CA PRO A 158 26.86 9.76 6.06
C PRO A 158 26.07 11.00 5.64
N ASP A 159 25.01 11.31 6.39
CA ASP A 159 24.15 12.49 6.20
C ASP A 159 23.66 12.71 4.75
N THR A 160 23.52 11.62 3.99
CA THR A 160 23.02 11.62 2.62
C THR A 160 22.15 10.38 2.41
N ILE A 161 20.97 10.58 1.84
CA ILE A 161 20.06 9.50 1.47
C ILE A 161 19.68 9.70 0.01
N TYR A 162 19.97 8.72 -0.84
CA TYR A 162 19.53 8.70 -2.23
C TYR A 162 18.07 8.26 -2.28
N VAL A 163 17.20 9.13 -2.76
CA VAL A 163 15.74 8.96 -2.67
C VAL A 163 15.08 8.66 -4.00
N GLN A 164 15.78 8.86 -5.12
CA GLN A 164 15.25 8.54 -6.44
C GLN A 164 16.37 8.26 -7.44
N VAL A 165 16.13 7.28 -8.33
CA VAL A 165 16.96 7.03 -9.51
C VAL A 165 16.07 6.98 -10.74
N GLY A 166 16.34 7.87 -11.70
CA GLY A 166 15.47 8.14 -12.85
C GLY A 166 14.89 9.55 -12.80
N ASP A 167 14.94 10.25 -13.94
CA ASP A 167 14.11 11.42 -14.18
C ASP A 167 12.71 10.94 -14.61
N ALA A 168 11.72 11.16 -13.75
CA ALA A 168 10.37 10.64 -13.95
C ALA A 168 9.69 11.22 -15.21
N ASN A 169 9.88 12.50 -15.50
CA ASN A 169 9.31 13.11 -16.70
C ASN A 169 9.94 12.53 -17.98
N LYS A 170 11.25 12.28 -17.97
CA LYS A 170 11.93 11.64 -19.11
C LYS A 170 11.51 10.18 -19.28
N ASP A 171 11.43 9.41 -18.19
CA ASP A 171 10.97 8.02 -18.24
C ASP A 171 9.51 7.90 -18.71
N HIS A 172 8.66 8.82 -18.26
CA HIS A 172 7.24 8.87 -18.65
C HIS A 172 7.02 9.43 -20.06
N SER A 173 8.01 10.11 -20.63
CA SER A 173 8.01 10.48 -22.05
C SER A 173 8.35 9.33 -23.01
N CYS A 174 8.67 8.15 -22.47
CA CYS A 174 9.03 6.95 -23.22
C CYS A 174 8.18 5.73 -22.80
N TRP A 175 7.98 4.80 -23.73
CA TRP A 175 7.37 3.50 -23.43
C TRP A 175 8.33 2.36 -23.79
N GLU A 176 9.32 2.13 -22.94
CA GLU A 176 10.38 1.13 -23.16
C GLU A 176 10.38 0.06 -22.08
N ARG A 177 10.77 -1.16 -22.44
CA ARG A 177 10.95 -2.23 -21.45
C ARG A 177 12.20 -1.91 -20.60
N PRO A 178 12.23 -2.29 -19.32
CA PRO A 178 13.35 -1.94 -18.43
C PRO A 178 14.74 -2.29 -18.97
N GLU A 179 14.84 -3.38 -19.73
CA GLU A 179 16.07 -3.90 -20.32
C GLU A 179 16.64 -3.01 -21.45
N ASP A 180 15.79 -2.22 -22.11
CA ASP A 180 16.15 -1.38 -23.25
C ASP A 180 16.28 0.10 -22.86
N MET A 181 15.93 0.46 -21.62
CA MET A 181 15.80 1.85 -21.21
C MET A 181 17.08 2.65 -21.43
N ASP A 182 16.98 3.78 -22.12
CA ASP A 182 18.08 4.70 -22.37
C ASP A 182 17.82 6.13 -21.85
N THR A 183 16.66 6.33 -21.22
CA THR A 183 16.28 7.58 -20.57
C THR A 183 17.28 7.97 -19.48
N GLN A 184 17.40 9.28 -19.22
CA GLN A 184 18.35 9.78 -18.24
C GLN A 184 18.01 9.28 -16.83
N ARG A 185 18.95 8.54 -16.23
CA ARG A 185 18.80 7.95 -14.88
C ARG A 185 19.44 8.79 -13.79
N SER A 186 19.04 10.08 -13.73
CA SER A 186 19.49 11.03 -12.71
C SER A 186 19.25 10.51 -11.30
N VAL A 187 20.15 10.86 -10.38
CA VAL A 187 20.07 10.43 -8.98
C VAL A 187 19.79 11.63 -8.09
N PHE A 188 18.71 11.56 -7.33
CA PHE A 188 18.28 12.59 -6.40
C PHE A 188 18.49 12.14 -4.95
N LYS A 189 18.82 13.09 -4.09
CA LYS A 189 19.19 12.83 -2.71
C LYS A 189 18.65 13.91 -1.77
N VAL A 190 18.50 13.53 -0.51
CA VAL A 190 18.32 14.45 0.61
C VAL A 190 19.58 14.46 1.47
N ASP A 191 19.89 15.61 2.04
CA ASP A 191 21.01 15.84 2.94
C ASP A 191 20.67 16.94 3.96
N LYS A 192 21.65 17.43 4.73
CA LYS A 192 21.40 18.45 5.75
C LYS A 192 20.89 19.80 5.20
N ASN A 193 21.17 20.12 3.94
CA ASN A 193 20.77 21.38 3.30
C ASN A 193 19.43 21.24 2.59
N THR A 194 19.15 20.03 2.08
CA THR A 194 17.87 19.65 1.49
C THR A 194 17.31 18.46 2.26
N PRO A 195 16.72 18.67 3.45
CA PRO A 195 16.25 17.58 4.30
C PRO A 195 15.06 16.84 3.69
N GLY A 196 14.82 15.63 4.21
CA GLY A 196 13.68 14.77 3.84
C GLY A 196 13.41 13.74 4.92
N SER A 197 12.78 14.20 6.01
CA SER A 197 12.49 13.41 7.21
C SER A 197 11.48 12.31 6.96
N ASP A 198 10.49 12.56 6.11
CA ASP A 198 9.48 11.61 5.65
C ASP A 198 10.13 10.35 5.04
N VAL A 199 10.79 10.49 3.89
CA VAL A 199 11.46 9.40 3.19
C VAL A 199 12.59 8.77 4.01
N ALA A 200 13.30 9.57 4.81
CA ALA A 200 14.33 9.06 5.71
C ALA A 200 13.76 8.21 6.83
N ALA A 201 12.71 8.67 7.52
CA ALA A 201 12.11 7.94 8.63
C ALA A 201 11.34 6.69 8.14
N GLU A 202 10.71 6.73 6.96
CA GLU A 202 10.17 5.52 6.32
C GLU A 202 11.27 4.54 5.92
N THR A 203 12.41 5.02 5.40
CA THR A 203 13.57 4.15 5.14
C THR A 203 14.12 3.53 6.43
N ALA A 204 14.12 4.27 7.53
CA ALA A 204 14.49 3.73 8.83
C ALA A 204 13.50 2.68 9.32
N ALA A 205 12.19 2.90 9.14
CA ALA A 205 11.13 1.93 9.45
C ALA A 205 11.31 0.63 8.64
N ALA A 206 11.60 0.75 7.34
CA ALA A 206 11.85 -0.37 6.45
C ALA A 206 13.04 -1.22 6.92
N LEU A 207 14.17 -0.59 7.22
CA LEU A 207 15.37 -1.27 7.69
C LEU A 207 15.19 -1.86 9.09
N ALA A 208 14.51 -1.17 10.00
CA ALA A 208 14.25 -1.64 11.36
C ALA A 208 13.28 -2.84 11.38
N SER A 209 12.20 -2.78 10.60
CA SER A 209 11.23 -3.89 10.49
C SER A 209 11.87 -5.11 9.82
N ALA A 210 12.63 -4.94 8.73
CA ALA A 210 13.36 -6.02 8.09
C ALA A 210 14.43 -6.64 9.01
N ALA A 211 15.10 -5.84 9.85
CA ALA A 211 16.03 -6.37 10.85
C ALA A 211 15.36 -7.38 11.79
N ILE A 212 14.09 -7.18 12.15
CA ILE A 212 13.32 -8.14 12.96
C ILE A 212 13.09 -9.45 12.17
N VAL A 213 12.72 -9.35 10.88
CA VAL A 213 12.47 -10.52 10.01
C VAL A 213 13.70 -11.41 9.91
N PHE A 214 14.89 -10.81 9.73
CA PHE A 214 16.14 -11.55 9.56
C PHE A 214 16.83 -11.92 10.87
N LYS A 215 16.36 -11.44 12.02
CA LYS A 215 17.04 -11.60 13.32
C LYS A 215 17.49 -13.03 13.62
N LYS A 216 16.68 -14.03 13.27
CA LYS A 216 16.99 -15.45 13.49
C LYS A 216 17.73 -16.10 12.32
N SER A 217 17.29 -15.84 11.08
CA SER A 217 17.80 -16.54 9.90
C SER A 217 19.10 -15.95 9.32
N ASP A 218 19.36 -14.67 9.57
CA ASP A 218 20.64 -14.02 9.23
C ASP A 218 20.93 -12.89 10.24
N PRO A 219 21.49 -13.25 11.42
CA PRO A 219 21.76 -12.29 12.48
C PRO A 219 22.77 -11.20 12.09
N SER A 220 23.69 -11.50 11.17
CA SER A 220 24.70 -10.53 10.70
C SER A 220 24.05 -9.44 9.88
N TYR A 221 23.25 -9.84 8.89
CA TYR A 221 22.47 -8.91 8.07
C TYR A 221 21.48 -8.11 8.90
N SER A 222 20.78 -8.76 9.84
CA SER A 222 19.89 -8.10 10.80
C SER A 222 20.57 -6.96 11.57
N ARG A 223 21.80 -7.17 12.07
CA ARG A 223 22.57 -6.11 12.75
C ARG A 223 22.96 -4.98 11.81
N THR A 224 23.35 -5.29 10.57
CA THR A 224 23.67 -4.27 9.54
C THR A 224 22.46 -3.38 9.25
N LEU A 225 21.29 -3.99 9.03
CA LEU A 225 20.03 -3.27 8.81
C LEU A 225 19.68 -2.39 10.01
N LEU A 226 19.74 -2.93 11.23
CA LEU A 226 19.37 -2.18 12.44
C LEU A 226 20.32 -1.02 12.72
N LYS A 227 21.64 -1.22 12.54
CA LYS A 227 22.64 -0.16 12.67
C LYS A 227 22.36 0.96 11.67
N ARG A 228 21.99 0.62 10.43
CA ARG A 228 21.65 1.63 9.42
C ARG A 228 20.35 2.35 9.76
N ALA A 229 19.30 1.62 10.16
CA ALA A 229 18.02 2.20 10.56
C ALA A 229 18.17 3.26 11.66
N ILE A 230 18.95 2.97 12.70
CA ILE A 230 19.23 3.91 13.80
C ILE A 230 19.88 5.20 13.29
N ARG A 231 20.87 5.09 12.39
CA ARG A 231 21.56 6.24 11.81
C ARG A 231 20.65 7.07 10.91
N VAL A 232 19.86 6.42 10.07
CA VAL A 232 18.94 7.08 9.12
C VAL A 232 17.83 7.82 9.88
N PHE A 233 17.27 7.21 10.93
CA PHE A 233 16.28 7.89 11.78
C PHE A 233 16.88 9.10 12.51
N ALA A 234 18.13 8.99 12.99
CA ALA A 234 18.81 10.12 13.61
C ALA A 234 19.01 11.29 12.63
N PHE A 235 19.26 11.02 11.35
CA PHE A 235 19.28 12.04 10.30
C PHE A 235 17.88 12.68 10.13
N ALA A 236 16.84 11.85 9.98
CA ALA A 236 15.47 12.30 9.77
C ALA A 236 14.98 13.24 10.89
N ASP A 237 15.25 12.87 12.14
CA ASP A 237 14.81 13.64 13.31
C ASP A 237 15.63 14.91 13.54
N LYS A 238 16.93 14.88 13.20
CA LYS A 238 17.85 16.01 13.37
C LYS A 238 17.66 17.10 12.32
N TYR A 239 17.43 16.73 11.06
CA TYR A 239 17.27 17.65 9.94
C TYR A 239 15.83 17.58 9.44
N ARG A 240 14.93 18.32 10.10
CA ARG A 240 13.48 18.23 9.86
C ARG A 240 13.03 18.98 8.62
N GLY A 241 12.35 18.30 7.70
CA GLY A 241 11.71 18.88 6.53
C GLY A 241 11.13 17.80 5.62
N THR A 242 10.10 18.13 4.83
CA THR A 242 9.56 17.20 3.83
C THR A 242 10.50 17.13 2.63
N TYR A 243 10.72 15.94 2.07
CA TYR A 243 11.68 15.80 0.97
C TYR A 243 11.22 16.53 -0.31
N SER A 244 9.91 16.59 -0.52
CA SER A 244 9.30 17.28 -1.66
C SER A 244 9.37 18.80 -1.55
N ALA A 245 9.73 19.38 -0.40
CA ALA A 245 9.97 20.82 -0.30
C ALA A 245 11.22 21.23 -1.11
N GLY A 246 12.27 20.43 -1.07
CA GLY A 246 13.52 20.71 -1.78
C GLY A 246 13.70 19.96 -3.11
N LEU A 247 12.90 18.91 -3.36
CA LEU A 247 12.94 18.09 -4.58
C LEU A 247 11.63 18.16 -5.38
N LYS A 248 10.85 19.23 -5.23
CA LYS A 248 9.52 19.34 -5.85
C LYS A 248 9.53 19.06 -7.36
N PRO A 249 10.42 19.66 -8.18
CA PRO A 249 10.42 19.41 -9.63
C PRO A 249 10.71 17.96 -10.02
N GLU A 250 11.38 17.20 -9.15
CA GLU A 250 11.84 15.84 -9.43
C GLU A 250 10.88 14.75 -8.93
N VAL A 251 10.15 15.03 -7.85
CA VAL A 251 9.32 14.04 -7.14
C VAL A 251 7.82 14.32 -7.22
N CYS A 252 7.42 15.55 -7.54
CA CYS A 252 6.02 15.91 -7.77
C CYS A 252 5.71 15.99 -9.27
N PRO A 253 4.50 15.60 -9.72
CA PRO A 253 3.33 15.21 -8.92
C PRO A 253 3.30 13.73 -8.46
N PHE A 254 4.37 12.97 -8.69
CA PHE A 254 4.38 11.51 -8.49
C PHE A 254 4.21 11.08 -7.02
N TYR A 255 5.11 11.50 -6.14
CA TYR A 255 5.13 11.12 -4.72
C TYR A 255 5.38 12.33 -3.83
N CYS A 256 4.60 13.41 -3.95
CA CYS A 256 4.73 14.54 -3.03
C CYS A 256 4.47 14.10 -1.58
N SER A 257 5.17 14.69 -0.61
CA SER A 257 4.75 14.58 0.80
C SER A 257 3.53 15.47 1.03
N TYR A 258 2.37 14.84 1.23
CA TYR A 258 1.10 15.53 1.46
C TYR A 258 0.76 15.62 2.96
N SER A 259 1.00 14.55 3.71
CA SER A 259 0.76 14.48 5.16
C SER A 259 1.89 15.06 6.01
N GLY A 260 3.05 15.36 5.41
CA GLY A 260 4.21 15.88 6.12
C GLY A 260 5.25 14.80 6.40
N TYR A 261 5.93 14.92 7.54
CA TYR A 261 6.93 13.95 8.00
C TYR A 261 6.66 13.42 9.42
N GLN A 262 5.63 13.96 10.07
CA GLN A 262 5.34 13.77 11.49
C GLN A 262 4.95 12.32 11.76
N ASP A 263 4.12 11.77 10.90
CA ASP A 263 3.67 10.39 10.94
C ASP A 263 4.83 9.41 10.70
N GLU A 264 5.78 9.68 9.79
CA GLU A 264 6.95 8.82 9.62
C GLU A 264 7.92 8.89 10.79
N LEU A 265 8.09 10.05 11.43
CA LEU A 265 8.89 10.13 12.65
C LEU A 265 8.29 9.27 13.77
N LEU A 266 6.96 9.30 13.94
CA LEU A 266 6.27 8.45 14.91
C LEU A 266 6.38 6.96 14.53
N TRP A 267 6.16 6.65 13.26
CA TRP A 267 6.24 5.30 12.69
C TRP A 267 7.63 4.68 12.78
N GLY A 268 8.65 5.41 12.35
CA GLY A 268 10.06 5.02 12.43
C GLY A 268 10.50 4.81 13.88
N ALA A 269 10.07 5.69 14.80
CA ALA A 269 10.33 5.50 16.23
C ALA A 269 9.64 4.24 16.78
N ALA A 270 8.40 3.96 16.36
CA ALA A 270 7.67 2.75 16.75
C ALA A 270 8.37 1.47 16.27
N TRP A 271 8.85 1.44 15.03
CA TRP A 271 9.62 0.29 14.51
C TRP A 271 10.98 0.13 15.20
N LEU A 272 11.68 1.23 15.47
CA LEU A 272 12.96 1.19 16.18
C LEU A 272 12.78 0.77 17.64
N GLN A 273 11.73 1.23 18.32
CA GLN A 273 11.35 0.73 19.65
C GLN A 273 11.15 -0.79 19.60
N LYS A 274 10.40 -1.28 18.61
CA LYS A 274 10.11 -2.71 18.49
C LYS A 274 11.35 -3.54 18.17
N ALA A 275 12.24 -3.04 17.31
CA ALA A 275 13.43 -3.74 16.87
C ALA A 275 14.54 -3.76 17.94
N THR A 276 14.75 -2.63 18.61
CA THR A 276 15.86 -2.43 19.56
C THR A 276 15.48 -2.71 21.01
N LYS A 277 14.21 -2.51 21.39
CA LYS A 277 13.75 -2.39 22.78
C LYS A 277 14.47 -1.30 23.58
N ASN A 278 15.14 -0.36 22.92
CA ASN A 278 15.86 0.73 23.58
C ASN A 278 14.85 1.77 24.10
N VAL A 279 14.94 2.08 25.39
CA VAL A 279 14.07 3.05 26.08
C VAL A 279 14.09 4.44 25.44
N LYS A 280 15.17 4.81 24.75
CA LYS A 280 15.26 6.09 24.01
C LYS A 280 14.09 6.28 23.04
N TYR A 281 13.74 5.25 22.27
CA TYR A 281 12.64 5.34 21.31
C TYR A 281 11.27 5.34 21.99
N LEU A 282 11.12 4.59 23.08
CA LEU A 282 9.91 4.66 23.91
C LEU A 282 9.70 6.07 24.46
N ASN A 283 10.76 6.69 24.99
CA ASN A 283 10.72 8.07 25.47
C ASN A 283 10.43 9.05 24.34
N TYR A 284 11.03 8.86 23.16
CA TYR A 284 10.73 9.68 21.98
C TYR A 284 9.24 9.64 21.62
N ILE A 285 8.63 8.45 21.56
CA ILE A 285 7.20 8.27 21.28
C ILE A 285 6.34 8.96 22.33
N LYS A 286 6.68 8.82 23.62
CA LYS A 286 5.93 9.47 24.71
C LYS A 286 6.01 10.99 24.67
N MET A 287 7.20 11.54 24.40
CA MET A 287 7.43 13.00 24.43
C MET A 287 6.88 13.68 23.17
N ASN A 288 6.97 13.01 22.02
CA ASN A 288 6.65 13.63 20.73
C ASN A 288 5.32 13.14 20.14
N GLY A 289 4.72 12.06 20.64
CA GLY A 289 3.55 11.43 20.01
C GLY A 289 2.42 12.40 19.69
N GLN A 290 2.01 13.23 20.65
CA GLN A 290 0.97 14.23 20.44
C GLN A 290 1.34 15.26 19.36
N VAL A 291 2.57 15.80 19.41
CA VAL A 291 3.06 16.80 18.44
C VAL A 291 3.26 16.20 17.05
N LEU A 292 3.53 14.89 16.98
CA LEU A 292 3.67 14.14 15.74
C LEU A 292 2.32 13.60 15.23
N GLY A 293 1.19 14.07 15.77
CA GLY A 293 -0.14 13.70 15.27
C GLY A 293 -0.64 12.32 15.69
N ALA A 294 -0.14 11.74 16.79
CA ALA A 294 -0.59 10.42 17.25
C ALA A 294 -2.11 10.32 17.50
N ALA A 295 -2.77 11.44 17.78
CA ALA A 295 -4.21 11.54 18.03
C ALA A 295 -5.01 12.18 16.88
N GLU A 296 -4.35 12.60 15.80
CA GLU A 296 -5.00 13.26 14.67
C GLU A 296 -6.01 12.33 13.99
N TYR A 297 -6.99 12.95 13.33
CA TYR A 297 -8.00 12.19 12.62
C TYR A 297 -7.42 11.69 11.30
N ASP A 298 -7.41 10.37 11.11
CA ASP A 298 -7.06 9.73 9.85
C ASP A 298 -8.09 8.69 9.46
N ASN A 299 -8.34 8.59 8.16
CA ASN A 299 -9.17 7.54 7.58
C ASN A 299 -8.46 6.82 6.42
N THR A 300 -7.15 7.02 6.27
CA THR A 300 -6.30 6.42 5.24
C THR A 300 -5.02 5.85 5.88
N PHE A 301 -4.38 4.93 5.18
CA PHE A 301 -3.05 4.41 5.50
C PHE A 301 -2.40 3.99 4.19
N GLY A 302 -1.21 4.49 3.89
CA GLY A 302 -0.56 4.26 2.61
C GLY A 302 0.87 4.75 2.59
N TRP A 303 1.43 4.86 1.39
CA TRP A 303 2.81 5.29 1.20
C TRP A 303 3.10 6.71 1.69
N ASP A 304 2.08 7.58 1.83
CA ASP A 304 2.20 8.95 2.33
C ASP A 304 1.88 9.05 3.83
N ASN A 305 0.71 8.61 4.31
CA ASN A 305 0.33 8.73 5.73
C ASN A 305 0.44 7.40 6.51
N LYS A 306 1.22 7.40 7.62
CA LYS A 306 1.55 6.24 8.46
C LYS A 306 0.89 6.26 9.84
N HIS A 307 0.14 7.30 10.21
CA HIS A 307 -0.41 7.44 11.56
C HIS A 307 -1.23 6.22 12.00
N ALA A 308 -2.15 5.76 11.14
CA ALA A 308 -2.98 4.57 11.42
C ALA A 308 -2.14 3.31 11.69
N GLY A 309 -1.09 3.10 10.88
CA GLY A 309 -0.15 2.00 11.06
C GLY A 309 0.61 2.11 12.38
N ALA A 310 1.14 3.30 12.71
CA ALA A 310 1.86 3.56 13.95
C ALA A 310 0.98 3.33 15.19
N ARG A 311 -0.27 3.80 15.17
CA ARG A 311 -1.25 3.60 16.26
C ARG A 311 -1.51 2.12 16.52
N ILE A 312 -1.76 1.33 15.47
CA ILE A 312 -2.00 -0.11 15.60
C ILE A 312 -0.74 -0.84 16.08
N LEU A 313 0.44 -0.47 15.55
CA LEU A 313 1.72 -1.06 15.97
C LEU A 313 2.02 -0.81 17.45
N LEU A 314 1.83 0.43 17.93
CA LEU A 314 2.06 0.81 19.33
C LEU A 314 1.00 0.21 20.26
N THR A 315 -0.22 0.02 19.78
CA THR A 315 -1.25 -0.70 20.54
C THR A 315 -0.85 -2.15 20.83
N LYS A 316 -0.07 -2.81 19.96
CA LYS A 316 0.52 -4.13 20.27
C LYS A 316 1.41 -4.07 21.52
N ALA A 317 2.24 -3.04 21.65
CA ALA A 317 3.12 -2.88 22.79
C ALA A 317 2.32 -2.69 24.09
N PHE A 318 1.23 -1.93 24.04
CA PHE A 318 0.32 -1.80 25.17
C PHE A 318 -0.42 -3.11 25.49
N LEU A 319 -1.20 -3.64 24.54
CA LEU A 319 -2.12 -4.77 24.77
C LEU A 319 -1.42 -6.11 24.99
N VAL A 320 -0.35 -6.38 24.23
CA VAL A 320 0.30 -7.70 24.22
C VAL A 320 1.57 -7.69 25.06
N GLN A 321 2.34 -6.60 25.01
CA GLN A 321 3.60 -6.47 25.78
C GLN A 321 3.40 -5.76 27.12
N LYS A 322 2.16 -5.40 27.48
CA LYS A 322 1.76 -4.80 28.76
C LYS A 322 2.48 -3.47 29.07
N MET A 323 2.88 -2.71 28.05
CA MET A 323 3.48 -1.39 28.21
C MET A 323 2.39 -0.34 28.49
N LYS A 324 1.98 -0.21 29.76
CA LYS A 324 0.90 0.70 30.20
C LYS A 324 1.11 2.16 29.76
N THR A 325 2.35 2.59 29.58
CA THR A 325 2.69 3.95 29.13
C THR A 325 2.23 4.28 27.71
N LEU A 326 1.75 3.29 26.94
CA LEU A 326 1.25 3.47 25.57
C LEU A 326 -0.26 3.20 25.48
N SER A 327 -0.99 3.29 26.61
CA SER A 327 -2.43 2.98 26.66
C SER A 327 -3.29 3.85 25.75
N GLU A 328 -2.90 5.11 25.53
CA GLU A 328 -3.63 6.06 24.66
C GLU A 328 -3.74 5.56 23.21
N TYR A 329 -2.74 4.84 22.72
CA TYR A 329 -2.71 4.34 21.35
C TYR A 329 -3.83 3.34 21.05
N LYS A 330 -4.38 2.67 22.07
CA LYS A 330 -5.59 1.85 21.92
C LYS A 330 -6.77 2.68 21.45
N GLY A 331 -6.99 3.85 22.04
CA GLY A 331 -8.05 4.78 21.65
C GLY A 331 -7.80 5.35 20.24
N HIS A 332 -6.55 5.72 19.94
CA HIS A 332 -6.20 6.20 18.60
C HIS A 332 -6.39 5.13 17.51
N ALA A 333 -6.03 3.87 17.80
CA ALA A 333 -6.27 2.76 16.89
C ALA A 333 -7.77 2.47 16.73
N ASP A 334 -8.56 2.53 17.82
CA ASP A 334 -10.02 2.39 17.74
C ASP A 334 -10.62 3.50 16.85
N ASN A 335 -10.19 4.75 17.00
CA ASN A 335 -10.69 5.88 16.19
C ASN A 335 -10.48 5.66 14.69
N PHE A 336 -9.30 5.19 14.26
CA PHE A 336 -9.05 4.82 12.87
C PHE A 336 -10.00 3.71 12.41
N ILE A 337 -10.18 2.66 13.22
CA ILE A 337 -11.07 1.55 12.87
C ILE A 337 -12.52 2.04 12.73
N CYS A 338 -12.95 2.94 13.62
CA CYS A 338 -14.27 3.56 13.56
C CYS A 338 -14.45 4.47 12.33
N SER A 339 -13.38 5.06 11.79
CA SER A 339 -13.45 5.90 10.59
C SER A 339 -13.55 5.09 9.29
N VAL A 340 -13.14 3.80 9.31
CA VAL A 340 -13.10 2.92 8.11
C VAL A 340 -14.17 1.83 8.05
N ILE A 341 -14.79 1.48 9.17
CA ILE A 341 -15.81 0.42 9.19
C ILE A 341 -17.16 0.91 8.64
N PRO A 342 -17.76 0.20 7.67
CA PRO A 342 -19.11 0.50 7.20
C PRO A 342 -20.14 0.49 8.33
N GLY A 343 -20.93 1.56 8.41
CA GLY A 343 -22.03 1.70 9.37
C GLY A 343 -21.60 2.06 10.79
N ALA A 344 -20.33 2.38 11.04
CA ALA A 344 -19.92 2.98 12.31
C ALA A 344 -20.42 4.43 12.42
N PRO A 345 -20.82 4.92 13.62
CA PRO A 345 -21.44 6.24 13.78
C PRO A 345 -20.63 7.43 13.22
N PHE A 346 -19.31 7.31 13.15
CA PHE A 346 -18.40 8.34 12.64
C PHE A 346 -17.55 7.85 11.47
N SER A 347 -18.01 6.81 10.76
CA SER A 347 -17.34 6.36 9.53
C SER A 347 -17.45 7.44 8.46
N SER A 348 -16.32 7.82 7.89
CA SER A 348 -16.23 8.72 6.73
C SER A 348 -15.89 7.98 5.43
N SER A 349 -15.75 6.66 5.50
CA SER A 349 -15.29 5.86 4.37
C SER A 349 -16.43 5.57 3.41
N GLN A 350 -16.15 5.80 2.13
CA GLN A 350 -17.05 5.50 1.03
C GLN A 350 -16.84 4.05 0.59
N TYR A 351 -17.91 3.44 0.11
CA TYR A 351 -17.89 2.11 -0.49
C TYR A 351 -18.62 2.15 -1.82
N THR A 352 -18.10 1.45 -2.82
CA THR A 352 -18.78 1.29 -4.11
C THR A 352 -20.09 0.51 -3.92
N PRO A 353 -21.03 0.56 -4.88
CA PRO A 353 -22.23 -0.29 -4.87
C PRO A 353 -21.94 -1.79 -4.66
N GLY A 354 -20.83 -2.29 -5.21
CA GLY A 354 -20.34 -3.66 -5.04
C GLY A 354 -19.64 -3.94 -3.70
N GLY A 355 -19.46 -2.92 -2.86
CA GLY A 355 -18.94 -3.06 -1.50
C GLY A 355 -17.42 -2.97 -1.35
N LEU A 356 -16.71 -2.38 -2.32
CA LEU A 356 -15.28 -2.08 -2.22
C LEU A 356 -15.05 -0.78 -1.46
N LEU A 357 -14.10 -0.74 -0.53
CA LEU A 357 -13.63 0.48 0.11
C LEU A 357 -13.08 1.42 -0.97
N PHE A 358 -13.64 2.62 -1.07
CA PHE A 358 -13.26 3.62 -2.06
C PHE A 358 -12.76 4.89 -1.37
N LYS A 359 -11.54 5.31 -1.71
CA LYS A 359 -10.85 6.45 -1.09
C LYS A 359 -10.39 7.48 -2.12
N MET A 360 -9.88 7.02 -3.25
CA MET A 360 -9.37 7.88 -4.33
C MET A 360 -9.65 7.21 -5.68
N SER A 361 -9.69 7.98 -6.76
CA SER A 361 -9.81 7.44 -8.12
C SER A 361 -8.55 6.69 -8.56
N ASP A 362 -7.38 7.26 -8.23
CA ASP A 362 -6.09 6.69 -8.56
C ASP A 362 -5.61 5.69 -7.50
N ALA A 363 -5.15 4.52 -7.94
CA ALA A 363 -4.53 3.48 -7.12
C ALA A 363 -5.33 3.08 -5.86
N ASN A 364 -6.67 3.09 -5.94
CA ASN A 364 -7.54 2.85 -4.79
C ASN A 364 -7.25 1.53 -4.04
N MET A 365 -6.80 0.49 -4.76
CA MET A 365 -6.42 -0.80 -4.18
C MET A 365 -5.30 -0.72 -3.13
N GLN A 366 -4.50 0.36 -3.11
CA GLN A 366 -3.61 0.62 -1.97
C GLN A 366 -4.38 0.62 -0.65
N TYR A 367 -5.47 1.38 -0.59
CA TYR A 367 -6.23 1.56 0.65
C TYR A 367 -7.03 0.31 1.00
N VAL A 368 -7.51 -0.41 0.00
CA VAL A 368 -8.20 -1.69 0.18
C VAL A 368 -7.27 -2.71 0.84
N THR A 369 -6.07 -2.88 0.29
CA THR A 369 -5.09 -3.87 0.75
C THR A 369 -4.47 -3.47 2.09
N SER A 370 -4.10 -2.20 2.26
CA SER A 370 -3.50 -1.68 3.50
C SER A 370 -4.50 -1.70 4.67
N THR A 371 -5.75 -1.30 4.45
CA THR A 371 -6.81 -1.34 5.47
C THR A 371 -7.16 -2.78 5.84
N SER A 372 -7.26 -3.69 4.85
CA SER A 372 -7.49 -5.12 5.11
C SER A 372 -6.39 -5.71 6.00
N PHE A 373 -5.13 -5.38 5.72
CA PHE A 373 -4.00 -5.80 6.55
C PHE A 373 -4.09 -5.25 7.98
N LEU A 374 -4.39 -3.95 8.15
CA LEU A 374 -4.52 -3.32 9.46
C LEU A 374 -5.68 -3.92 10.27
N LEU A 375 -6.83 -4.17 9.66
CA LEU A 375 -7.98 -4.83 10.29
C LEU A 375 -7.61 -6.21 10.84
N LEU A 376 -6.90 -7.03 10.06
CA LEU A 376 -6.46 -8.37 10.48
C LEU A 376 -5.42 -8.30 11.60
N THR A 377 -4.45 -7.42 11.45
CA THR A 377 -3.39 -7.20 12.44
C THR A 377 -3.96 -6.74 13.77
N TYR A 378 -4.89 -5.79 13.73
CA TYR A 378 -5.52 -5.27 14.93
C TYR A 378 -6.45 -6.30 15.57
N ALA A 379 -7.25 -7.04 14.78
CA ALA A 379 -8.05 -8.16 15.26
C ALA A 379 -7.22 -9.19 16.01
N LYS A 380 -6.00 -9.49 15.55
CA LYS A 380 -5.06 -10.39 16.23
C LYS A 380 -4.66 -9.86 17.62
N TYR A 381 -4.38 -8.57 17.75
CA TYR A 381 -4.01 -7.96 19.04
C TYR A 381 -5.18 -7.93 20.02
N LEU A 382 -6.37 -7.52 19.53
CA LEU A 382 -7.60 -7.51 20.30
C LEU A 382 -7.98 -8.91 20.80
N THR A 383 -7.83 -9.93 19.95
CA THR A 383 -8.06 -11.34 20.33
C THR A 383 -7.10 -11.75 21.45
N SER A 384 -5.81 -11.43 21.32
CA SER A 384 -4.79 -11.77 22.33
C SER A 384 -5.06 -11.10 23.68
N ALA A 385 -5.57 -9.87 23.65
CA ALA A 385 -5.90 -9.10 24.85
C ALA A 385 -7.35 -9.28 25.35
N ARG A 386 -8.16 -10.10 24.67
CA ARG A 386 -9.58 -10.34 24.99
C ARG A 386 -10.40 -9.05 25.10
N THR A 387 -10.20 -8.15 24.16
CA THR A 387 -10.89 -6.85 24.11
C THR A 387 -11.45 -6.57 22.71
N VAL A 388 -12.17 -5.46 22.57
CA VAL A 388 -12.92 -5.07 21.37
C VAL A 388 -12.66 -3.61 21.00
N VAL A 389 -13.22 -3.18 19.87
CA VAL A 389 -13.23 -1.78 19.45
C VAL A 389 -14.55 -1.14 19.86
N HIS A 390 -14.50 0.07 20.41
CA HIS A 390 -15.66 0.86 20.77
C HIS A 390 -15.77 2.09 19.87
N CYS A 391 -16.88 2.23 19.15
CA CYS A 391 -17.17 3.33 18.23
C CYS A 391 -18.45 4.05 18.64
N GLY A 392 -18.37 4.99 19.60
CA GLY A 392 -19.50 5.86 19.95
C GLY A 392 -20.79 5.13 20.30
N GLY A 393 -20.71 4.03 21.05
CA GLY A 393 -21.86 3.19 21.43
C GLY A 393 -22.01 1.89 20.62
N SER A 394 -21.32 1.76 19.49
CA SER A 394 -21.22 0.49 18.75
C SER A 394 -19.97 -0.30 19.14
N VAL A 395 -20.08 -1.63 19.15
CA VAL A 395 -18.97 -2.54 19.46
C VAL A 395 -18.60 -3.36 18.23
N TYR A 396 -17.31 -3.37 17.88
CA TYR A 396 -16.78 -4.18 16.79
C TYR A 396 -15.81 -5.23 17.33
N THR A 397 -16.18 -6.50 17.14
CA THR A 397 -15.39 -7.65 17.60
C THR A 397 -14.24 -7.96 16.64
N PRO A 398 -13.18 -8.64 17.11
CA PRO A 398 -12.12 -9.14 16.23
C PRO A 398 -12.66 -9.99 15.07
N GLY A 399 -13.71 -10.78 15.30
CA GLY A 399 -14.39 -11.54 14.25
C GLY A 399 -14.98 -10.64 13.17
N ARG A 400 -15.63 -9.55 13.56
CA ARG A 400 -16.20 -8.58 12.61
C ARG A 400 -15.11 -7.90 11.77
N LEU A 401 -13.99 -7.49 12.37
CA LEU A 401 -12.87 -6.91 11.64
C LEU A 401 -12.31 -7.88 10.59
N ARG A 402 -12.15 -9.16 10.95
CA ARG A 402 -11.70 -10.21 10.02
C ARG A 402 -12.66 -10.41 8.87
N SER A 403 -13.98 -10.43 9.13
CA SER A 403 -14.98 -10.57 8.08
C SER A 403 -15.00 -9.38 7.12
N ILE A 404 -14.77 -8.16 7.61
CA ILE A 404 -14.69 -6.97 6.74
C ILE A 404 -13.44 -7.06 5.86
N ALA A 405 -12.27 -7.36 6.43
CA ALA A 405 -11.04 -7.57 5.65
C ALA A 405 -11.21 -8.68 4.60
N LYS A 406 -11.92 -9.76 4.95
CA LYS A 406 -12.18 -10.86 4.01
C LYS A 406 -13.00 -10.39 2.82
N LYS A 407 -14.10 -9.66 3.05
CA LYS A 407 -14.92 -9.10 1.96
C LYS A 407 -14.12 -8.24 0.99
N GLN A 408 -13.19 -7.44 1.49
CA GLN A 408 -12.33 -6.60 0.65
C GLN A 408 -11.35 -7.44 -0.19
N VAL A 409 -10.71 -8.45 0.41
CA VAL A 409 -9.81 -9.36 -0.32
C VAL A 409 -10.59 -10.24 -1.31
N ASP A 410 -11.78 -10.71 -0.95
CA ASP A 410 -12.66 -11.47 -1.84
C ASP A 410 -13.09 -10.62 -3.03
N TYR A 411 -13.49 -9.36 -2.80
CA TYR A 411 -13.80 -8.42 -3.87
C TYR A 411 -12.62 -8.27 -4.83
N LEU A 412 -11.40 -8.06 -4.30
CA LEU A 412 -10.17 -7.99 -5.10
C LEU A 412 -9.95 -9.27 -5.92
N LEU A 413 -10.26 -10.43 -5.36
CA LEU A 413 -10.03 -11.73 -6.00
C LEU A 413 -11.16 -12.18 -6.94
N GLY A 414 -12.30 -11.48 -6.98
CA GLY A 414 -13.35 -11.72 -7.97
C GLY A 414 -14.79 -11.66 -7.47
N ASP A 415 -15.02 -11.50 -6.16
CA ASP A 415 -16.37 -11.38 -5.58
C ASP A 415 -16.88 -9.93 -5.72
N ASN A 416 -16.99 -9.49 -6.96
CA ASN A 416 -17.41 -8.14 -7.35
C ASN A 416 -18.40 -8.19 -8.53
N PRO A 417 -19.08 -7.07 -8.86
CA PRO A 417 -20.07 -7.04 -9.93
C PRO A 417 -19.57 -7.53 -11.30
N LEU A 418 -18.27 -7.38 -11.59
CA LEU A 418 -17.66 -7.81 -12.86
C LEU A 418 -17.23 -9.27 -12.88
N ARG A 419 -17.32 -9.98 -11.73
CA ARG A 419 -16.82 -11.35 -11.51
C ARG A 419 -15.38 -11.51 -12.03
N MET A 420 -14.55 -10.53 -11.74
CA MET A 420 -13.20 -10.37 -12.29
C MET A 420 -12.21 -10.18 -11.16
N SER A 421 -11.15 -10.99 -11.12
CA SER A 421 -10.05 -10.70 -10.20
C SER A 421 -9.33 -9.43 -10.66
N TYR A 422 -8.98 -8.54 -9.73
CA TYR A 422 -8.06 -7.43 -9.98
C TYR A 422 -6.58 -7.82 -9.77
N MET A 423 -6.30 -9.11 -9.53
CA MET A 423 -4.96 -9.68 -9.51
C MET A 423 -4.68 -10.41 -10.84
N VAL A 424 -3.67 -9.96 -11.56
CA VAL A 424 -3.26 -10.55 -12.84
C VAL A 424 -2.85 -12.02 -12.67
N GLY A 425 -3.44 -12.89 -13.48
CA GLY A 425 -3.18 -14.33 -13.47
C GLY A 425 -3.90 -15.11 -12.35
N TYR A 426 -4.80 -14.48 -11.58
CA TYR A 426 -5.63 -15.17 -10.60
C TYR A 426 -7.08 -15.32 -11.09
N GLY A 427 -7.65 -16.51 -10.89
CA GLY A 427 -9.00 -16.83 -11.35
C GLY A 427 -9.14 -16.90 -12.88
N PRO A 428 -10.37 -17.16 -13.38
CA PRO A 428 -10.64 -17.33 -14.80
C PRO A 428 -10.72 -16.02 -15.59
N LYS A 429 -10.93 -14.88 -14.91
CA LYS A 429 -11.07 -13.54 -15.51
C LYS A 429 -10.25 -12.53 -14.71
N PHE A 430 -9.27 -11.90 -15.33
CA PHE A 430 -8.33 -10.94 -14.73
C PHE A 430 -7.84 -9.92 -15.78
N PRO A 431 -7.28 -8.75 -15.38
CA PRO A 431 -6.78 -7.72 -16.29
C PRO A 431 -5.72 -8.26 -17.25
N ARG A 432 -5.88 -7.98 -18.55
CA ARG A 432 -4.95 -8.42 -19.58
C ARG A 432 -4.16 -7.28 -20.19
N ARG A 433 -4.52 -6.02 -19.93
CA ARG A 433 -3.93 -4.83 -20.56
C ARG A 433 -3.49 -3.81 -19.51
N ILE A 434 -2.83 -4.28 -18.45
CA ILE A 434 -2.33 -3.41 -17.37
C ILE A 434 -1.31 -2.38 -17.87
N HIS A 435 -1.33 -1.18 -17.26
CA HIS A 435 -0.36 -0.11 -17.50
C HIS A 435 1.00 -0.50 -16.92
N HIS A 436 1.79 -1.28 -17.65
CA HIS A 436 3.10 -1.72 -17.20
C HIS A 436 4.04 -2.00 -18.39
N ARG A 437 5.13 -1.24 -18.51
CA ARG A 437 6.06 -1.29 -19.65
C ARG A 437 6.62 -2.68 -19.88
N GLY A 438 7.22 -3.29 -18.85
CA GLY A 438 7.78 -4.64 -18.95
C GLY A 438 6.74 -5.75 -19.23
N SER A 439 5.46 -5.51 -18.94
CA SER A 439 4.39 -6.48 -19.19
C SER A 439 3.87 -6.35 -20.62
N SER A 440 3.69 -5.11 -21.07
CA SER A 440 3.10 -4.75 -22.36
C SER A 440 4.03 -4.93 -23.55
N LEU A 441 5.34 -4.73 -23.37
CA LEU A 441 6.33 -4.86 -24.44
C LEU A 441 6.87 -6.30 -24.53
N PRO A 442 7.11 -6.85 -25.74
CA PRO A 442 7.68 -8.18 -25.88
C PRO A 442 9.05 -8.25 -25.18
N CYS A 443 9.31 -9.34 -24.46
CA CYS A 443 10.57 -9.51 -23.74
C CYS A 443 11.77 -9.68 -24.68
N VAL A 444 12.98 -9.50 -24.16
CA VAL A 444 14.25 -9.63 -24.93
C VAL A 444 14.36 -11.00 -25.60
N ALA A 445 13.84 -12.07 -24.97
CA ALA A 445 13.90 -13.40 -25.55
C ALA A 445 13.02 -13.55 -26.81
N SER A 446 11.86 -12.89 -26.85
CA SER A 446 10.94 -12.94 -28.00
C SER A 446 11.22 -11.85 -29.04
N HIS A 447 11.83 -10.74 -28.63
CA HIS A 447 12.19 -9.62 -29.49
C HIS A 447 13.58 -9.09 -29.08
N PRO A 448 14.68 -9.66 -29.59
CA PRO A 448 16.04 -9.34 -29.14
C PRO A 448 16.50 -7.92 -29.49
N SER A 449 15.95 -7.34 -30.56
CA SER A 449 16.23 -5.95 -30.93
C SER A 449 15.76 -4.99 -29.85
N LYS A 450 16.47 -3.86 -29.72
CA LYS A 450 16.09 -2.77 -28.82
C LYS A 450 14.81 -2.12 -29.34
N ILE A 451 13.83 -1.93 -28.46
CA ILE A 451 12.62 -1.13 -28.70
C ILE A 451 12.93 0.30 -28.30
N GLN A 452 12.83 1.24 -29.24
CA GLN A 452 13.15 2.65 -28.97
C GLN A 452 12.01 3.36 -28.21
N CYS A 453 12.35 4.44 -27.50
CA CYS A 453 11.48 5.25 -26.65
C CYS A 453 10.07 5.49 -27.19
N HIS A 454 9.98 5.95 -28.44
CA HIS A 454 8.71 6.32 -29.05
C HIS A 454 8.00 5.15 -29.74
N GLU A 455 8.71 4.09 -30.10
CA GLU A 455 8.14 2.93 -30.81
C GLU A 455 7.14 2.18 -29.92
N GLY A 456 7.41 2.09 -28.61
CA GLY A 456 6.54 1.40 -27.68
C GLY A 456 5.19 2.07 -27.44
N PHE A 457 4.99 3.34 -27.81
CA PHE A 457 3.67 3.97 -27.70
C PHE A 457 2.63 3.33 -28.61
N SER A 458 3.04 2.72 -29.73
CA SER A 458 2.14 1.90 -30.55
C SER A 458 1.57 0.72 -29.75
N ILE A 459 2.41 0.12 -28.89
CA ILE A 459 2.01 -0.95 -27.98
C ILE A 459 1.17 -0.42 -26.84
N LEU A 460 1.50 0.75 -26.26
CA LEU A 460 0.67 1.40 -25.23
C LEU A 460 -0.80 1.45 -25.66
N ASN A 461 -1.04 1.95 -26.87
CA ASN A 461 -2.37 2.17 -27.44
C ASN A 461 -3.00 0.92 -28.08
N SER A 462 -2.28 -0.21 -28.14
CA SER A 462 -2.78 -1.44 -28.77
C SER A 462 -3.88 -2.10 -27.93
N GLN A 463 -4.86 -2.69 -28.61
CA GLN A 463 -5.95 -3.43 -27.97
C GLN A 463 -5.55 -4.87 -27.59
N SER A 464 -4.36 -5.32 -28.00
CA SER A 464 -3.84 -6.65 -27.72
C SER A 464 -3.53 -6.83 -26.23
N PRO A 465 -3.73 -8.04 -25.67
CA PRO A 465 -3.24 -8.39 -24.34
C PRO A 465 -1.74 -8.14 -24.19
N ASN A 466 -1.30 -7.85 -22.98
CA ASN A 466 0.12 -7.79 -22.65
C ASN A 466 0.77 -9.17 -22.91
N PRO A 467 1.88 -9.24 -23.68
CA PRO A 467 2.55 -10.49 -24.03
C PRO A 467 3.21 -11.17 -22.83
N ASN A 468 3.67 -10.39 -21.84
CA ASN A 468 4.26 -10.90 -20.62
C ASN A 468 3.24 -10.77 -19.48
N ILE A 469 2.72 -11.89 -18.99
CA ILE A 469 1.77 -11.90 -17.87
C ILE A 469 2.53 -11.59 -16.58
N LEU A 470 2.31 -10.41 -16.01
CA LEU A 470 2.87 -10.00 -14.70
C LEU A 470 2.06 -10.64 -13.57
N VAL A 471 2.25 -11.95 -13.39
CA VAL A 471 1.50 -12.75 -12.43
C VAL A 471 1.57 -12.15 -11.02
N GLY A 472 0.40 -11.94 -10.42
CA GLY A 472 0.23 -11.43 -9.07
C GLY A 472 0.14 -9.91 -8.95
N ALA A 473 0.36 -9.15 -10.02
CA ALA A 473 0.14 -7.70 -10.00
C ALA A 473 -1.31 -7.38 -9.63
N VAL A 474 -1.50 -6.48 -8.66
CA VAL A 474 -2.80 -5.91 -8.34
C VAL A 474 -2.85 -4.51 -8.93
N VAL A 475 -3.81 -4.29 -9.81
CA VAL A 475 -4.04 -2.99 -10.47
C VAL A 475 -4.69 -1.97 -9.52
N GLY A 476 -4.74 -0.70 -9.90
CA GLY A 476 -5.40 0.36 -9.14
C GLY A 476 -6.87 0.08 -8.76
N GLY A 477 -7.58 -0.68 -9.60
CA GLY A 477 -8.92 -1.20 -9.32
C GLY A 477 -10.02 -0.44 -10.06
N PRO A 478 -11.31 -0.75 -9.78
CA PRO A 478 -12.42 -0.09 -10.46
C PRO A 478 -12.63 1.33 -9.95
N ASP A 479 -13.40 2.11 -10.72
CA ASP A 479 -13.93 3.40 -10.28
C ASP A 479 -14.97 3.26 -9.14
N GLN A 480 -15.48 4.40 -8.66
CA GLN A 480 -16.45 4.46 -7.57
C GLN A 480 -17.79 3.73 -7.84
N HIS A 481 -18.04 3.33 -9.08
CA HIS A 481 -19.25 2.62 -9.53
C HIS A 481 -18.97 1.17 -9.94
N ASP A 482 -17.85 0.60 -9.49
CA ASP A 482 -17.43 -0.77 -9.81
C ASP A 482 -17.12 -1.01 -11.30
N ARG A 483 -16.84 0.04 -12.07
CA ARG A 483 -16.47 -0.08 -13.50
C ARG A 483 -14.96 -0.17 -13.63
N PHE A 484 -14.49 -1.08 -14.49
CA PHE A 484 -13.08 -1.27 -14.79
C PHE A 484 -12.90 -1.60 -16.28
N PRO A 485 -12.23 -0.73 -17.07
CA PRO A 485 -12.15 -0.88 -18.52
C PRO A 485 -11.07 -1.87 -19.00
N ASP A 486 -10.12 -2.25 -18.12
CA ASP A 486 -8.91 -3.01 -18.48
C ASP A 486 -8.17 -2.34 -19.65
N GLU A 487 -7.78 -1.08 -19.49
CA GLU A 487 -7.16 -0.26 -20.53
C GLU A 487 -5.78 0.21 -20.12
N ARG A 488 -4.79 -0.05 -20.97
CA ARG A 488 -3.39 0.26 -20.67
C ARG A 488 -3.13 1.77 -20.53
N THR A 489 -3.92 2.60 -21.18
CA THR A 489 -3.81 4.07 -21.10
C THR A 489 -4.44 4.64 -19.82
N ASP A 490 -5.31 3.87 -19.15
CA ASP A 490 -5.93 4.23 -17.88
C ASP A 490 -5.02 3.80 -16.72
N TYR A 491 -3.99 4.61 -16.46
CA TYR A 491 -3.03 4.33 -15.39
C TYR A 491 -3.69 4.34 -14.00
N GLU A 492 -4.67 5.22 -13.77
CA GLU A 492 -5.37 5.33 -12.47
C GLU A 492 -5.95 3.99 -12.00
N GLN A 493 -6.56 3.25 -12.94
CA GLN A 493 -7.21 1.98 -12.65
C GLN A 493 -6.35 0.77 -12.97
N SER A 494 -5.53 0.83 -14.03
CA SER A 494 -4.86 -0.34 -14.62
C SER A 494 -3.37 -0.46 -14.25
N GLU A 495 -2.78 0.52 -13.57
CA GLU A 495 -1.39 0.46 -13.12
C GLU A 495 -1.26 -0.32 -11.80
N PRO A 496 -0.39 -1.34 -11.73
CA PRO A 496 -0.01 -1.93 -10.45
C PRO A 496 1.15 -1.17 -9.82
N ALA A 497 1.22 -1.16 -8.49
CA ALA A 497 2.36 -0.60 -7.76
C ALA A 497 2.82 -1.50 -6.62
N THR A 498 4.11 -1.39 -6.27
CA THR A 498 4.73 -2.25 -5.25
C THR A 498 4.03 -2.20 -3.89
N TYR A 499 3.56 -1.02 -3.48
CA TYR A 499 2.92 -0.79 -2.19
C TYR A 499 1.46 -1.26 -2.13
N ILE A 500 0.80 -1.51 -3.27
CA ILE A 500 -0.51 -2.15 -3.32
C ILE A 500 -0.38 -3.63 -2.93
N ASN A 501 0.62 -4.31 -3.48
CA ASN A 501 0.85 -5.73 -3.23
C ASN A 501 1.41 -6.04 -1.84
N ALA A 502 2.26 -5.17 -1.29
CA ALA A 502 2.98 -5.43 -0.05
C ALA A 502 2.11 -5.77 1.18
N PRO A 503 1.05 -5.01 1.53
CA PRO A 503 0.15 -5.37 2.63
C PRO A 503 -0.72 -6.59 2.33
N LEU A 504 -1.07 -6.82 1.04
CA LEU A 504 -1.88 -7.96 0.63
C LEU A 504 -1.20 -9.30 0.93
N VAL A 505 0.14 -9.37 0.85
CA VAL A 505 0.91 -10.57 1.23
C VAL A 505 0.58 -11.03 2.66
N GLY A 506 0.49 -10.11 3.61
CA GLY A 506 0.12 -10.43 4.99
C GLY A 506 -1.33 -10.88 5.14
N ALA A 507 -2.25 -10.20 4.46
CA ALA A 507 -3.67 -10.55 4.47
C ALA A 507 -3.93 -11.95 3.87
N LEU A 508 -3.31 -12.25 2.73
CA LEU A 508 -3.40 -13.56 2.08
C LEU A 508 -2.74 -14.65 2.93
N ALA A 509 -1.61 -14.38 3.59
CA ALA A 509 -1.00 -15.33 4.52
C ALA A 509 -1.94 -15.70 5.68
N TYR A 510 -2.66 -14.72 6.22
CA TYR A 510 -3.68 -14.95 7.25
C TYR A 510 -4.82 -15.83 6.72
N PHE A 511 -5.37 -15.52 5.53
CA PHE A 511 -6.51 -16.23 4.97
C PHE A 511 -6.18 -17.63 4.45
N ALA A 512 -4.98 -17.82 3.87
CA ALA A 512 -4.48 -19.11 3.38
C ALA A 512 -4.36 -20.19 4.47
N HIS A 513 -4.20 -19.78 5.72
CA HIS A 513 -4.13 -20.68 6.87
C HIS A 513 -5.47 -20.80 7.61
N SER A 514 -6.11 -19.67 7.92
CA SER A 514 -7.27 -19.64 8.83
C SER A 514 -8.53 -20.26 8.24
N TYR A 515 -8.68 -20.27 6.92
CA TYR A 515 -9.83 -20.88 6.23
C TYR A 515 -9.60 -22.34 5.81
N GLY A 516 -8.43 -22.90 6.14
CA GLY A 516 -8.20 -24.35 6.11
C GLY A 516 -8.46 -25.04 7.46
N GLN A 517 -8.92 -24.29 8.47
CA GLN A 517 -9.10 -24.75 9.86
C GLN A 517 -10.37 -24.18 10.54
N LEU A 518 -11.35 -23.70 9.77
CA LEU A 518 -12.71 -23.43 10.28
C LEU A 518 -13.67 -24.52 9.79
#